data_AF-A0A4S0KJW8-F1
#
_entry.id   AF-A0A4S0KJW8-F1
#
_cell.length_a   1.000
_cell.length_b   1.000
_cell.length_c   1.000
_cell.angle_alpha   90.00
_cell.angle_beta   90.00
_cell.angle_gamma   90.00
#
_symmetry.space_group_name_H-M   'P 1'
#
loop_
_entity.id
_entity.type
_entity.pdbx_description
1 polymer ?
#
loop_
_entity_poly.entity_id
_entity_poly.type
_entity_poly.pdbx_seq_one_letter_code
_entity_poly.pdbx_strand_id
1 'polypeptide(L)'
;MRRARVKLLAGLVASVALYGGFQVLHGGAVQSAAEEAGTSGTYRLTANGDEAACAIRRGAEVSDGLSLLTVAPNCRRLMPGIERVKFWREQADGSVAFSVNGTDPVVTFSVADGDGYESYAPAAPLLSMNNGE
;
A
#
# COMPACT_ATOMS: atom_id res chain seq x y z
N MET A 1 -50.49 -35.12 22.37
CA MET A 1 -49.11 -35.31 21.86
C MET A 1 -48.61 -36.72 22.20
N ARG A 2 -48.42 -37.60 21.20
CA ARG A 2 -47.33 -38.61 21.09
C ARG A 2 -47.61 -39.63 19.98
N ARG A 3 -46.62 -39.72 19.08
CA ARG A 3 -46.15 -40.86 18.29
C ARG A 3 -47.03 -41.40 17.15
N ALA A 4 -46.67 -41.02 15.92
CA ALA A 4 -46.66 -41.96 14.80
C ALA A 4 -45.21 -42.38 14.53
N ARG A 5 -44.92 -43.70 14.60
CA ARG A 5 -43.69 -44.31 14.09
C ARG A 5 -43.93 -44.61 12.61
N VAL A 6 -43.09 -44.11 11.71
CA VAL A 6 -42.99 -44.64 10.35
C VAL A 6 -41.65 -45.35 10.23
N LYS A 7 -41.73 -46.65 9.91
CA LYS A 7 -40.60 -47.55 9.65
C LYS A 7 -40.08 -47.31 8.23
N LEU A 8 -38.75 -47.46 8.11
CA LEU A 8 -37.95 -47.31 6.91
C LEU A 8 -38.51 -48.00 5.67
N LEU A 9 -38.39 -47.32 4.52
CA LEU A 9 -38.16 -47.96 3.24
C LEU A 9 -36.92 -47.34 2.59
N ALA A 10 -35.97 -48.23 2.30
CA ALA A 10 -34.69 -47.96 1.69
C ALA A 10 -34.85 -47.40 0.27
N GLY A 11 -34.13 -46.33 -0.03
CA GLY A 11 -34.04 -45.73 -1.36
C GLY A 11 -32.58 -45.56 -1.76
N LEU A 12 -32.22 -46.26 -2.81
CA LEU A 12 -30.90 -46.52 -3.38
C LEU A 12 -29.99 -45.28 -3.54
N VAL A 13 -28.75 -45.42 -3.08
CA VAL A 13 -27.64 -44.46 -3.25
C VAL A 13 -27.13 -44.52 -4.69
N ALA A 14 -27.15 -43.38 -5.39
CA ALA A 14 -26.37 -43.17 -6.60
C ALA A 14 -25.46 -41.96 -6.38
N SER A 15 -24.31 -42.20 -5.75
CA SER A 15 -23.27 -41.19 -5.59
C SER A 15 -22.55 -41.01 -6.92
N VAL A 16 -22.89 -39.95 -7.66
CA VAL A 16 -22.04 -39.49 -8.77
C VAL A 16 -20.83 -38.81 -8.13
N ALA A 17 -19.68 -39.48 -8.16
CA ALA A 17 -18.40 -38.85 -7.85
C ALA A 17 -18.04 -37.91 -9.01
N LEU A 18 -18.53 -36.67 -8.95
CA LEU A 18 -17.92 -35.59 -9.72
C LEU A 18 -16.58 -35.28 -9.06
N TYR A 19 -15.51 -35.85 -9.62
CA TYR A 19 -14.14 -35.37 -9.39
C TYR A 19 -14.04 -33.95 -9.98
N GLY A 20 -14.58 -32.97 -9.27
CA GLY A 20 -14.25 -31.57 -9.45
C GLY A 20 -12.92 -31.34 -8.76
N GLY A 21 -11.85 -31.29 -9.54
CA GLY A 21 -10.52 -30.95 -9.04
C GLY A 21 -10.56 -29.57 -8.39
N PHE A 22 -10.45 -29.54 -7.06
CA PHE A 22 -9.94 -28.34 -6.40
C PHE A 22 -8.47 -28.25 -6.78
N GLN A 23 -8.16 -27.47 -7.81
CA GLN A 23 -6.85 -26.89 -7.95
C GLN A 23 -6.69 -25.95 -6.76
N VAL A 24 -6.19 -26.49 -5.65
CA VAL A 24 -5.65 -25.68 -4.56
C VAL A 24 -4.45 -24.99 -5.17
N LEU A 25 -4.68 -23.78 -5.69
CA LEU A 25 -3.64 -22.84 -6.05
C LEU A 25 -2.84 -22.56 -4.77
N HIS A 26 -1.86 -23.41 -4.52
CA HIS A 26 -0.77 -23.14 -3.61
C HIS A 26 0.03 -21.98 -4.20
N GLY A 27 0.17 -20.93 -3.40
CA GLY A 27 1.32 -20.05 -3.53
C GLY A 27 1.18 -18.94 -4.56
N GLY A 28 0.05 -18.26 -4.54
CA GLY A 28 0.08 -16.83 -4.80
C GLY A 28 -0.56 -16.18 -3.60
N ALA A 29 0.23 -15.89 -2.55
CA ALA A 29 -0.16 -14.76 -1.75
C ALA A 29 -0.30 -13.62 -2.75
N VAL A 30 -1.53 -13.22 -3.04
CA VAL A 30 -1.77 -11.81 -3.28
C VAL A 30 -1.46 -11.21 -1.92
N GLN A 31 -0.16 -11.10 -1.62
CA GLN A 31 0.36 -10.03 -0.80
C GLN A 31 -0.28 -8.83 -1.49
N SER A 32 -1.38 -8.35 -0.92
CA SER A 32 -1.93 -7.06 -1.30
C SER A 32 -0.71 -6.17 -1.46
N ALA A 33 -0.53 -5.51 -2.61
CA ALA A 33 0.51 -4.49 -2.73
C ALA A 33 0.36 -3.42 -1.62
N ALA A 34 -0.80 -3.35 -0.98
CA ALA A 34 -1.05 -2.60 0.26
C ALA A 34 -0.38 -3.16 1.54
N GLU A 35 0.04 -4.43 1.60
CA GLU A 35 0.80 -5.02 2.72
C GLU A 35 2.31 -4.81 2.57
N GLU A 36 2.81 -4.71 1.33
CA GLU A 36 4.17 -4.22 1.01
C GLU A 36 4.28 -2.68 1.14
N ALA A 37 3.20 -1.98 1.44
CA ALA A 37 3.26 -0.57 1.85
C ALA A 37 3.81 -0.38 3.28
N GLY A 38 3.97 -1.47 4.05
CA GLY A 38 4.32 -1.46 5.48
C GLY A 38 5.78 -1.70 5.85
N THR A 39 6.72 -1.85 4.90
CA THR A 39 8.15 -2.05 5.22
C THR A 39 9.03 -0.93 4.69
N SER A 40 10.18 -0.74 5.36
CA SER A 40 11.22 0.19 4.91
C SER A 40 11.54 -0.04 3.43
N GLY A 41 11.41 0.99 2.60
CA GLY A 41 11.51 0.86 1.15
C GLY A 41 12.23 2.05 0.51
N THR A 42 12.74 1.84 -0.70
CA THR A 42 13.28 2.92 -1.54
C THR A 42 12.26 3.27 -2.60
N TYR A 43 11.93 4.56 -2.68
CA TYR A 43 10.95 5.10 -3.61
C TYR A 43 11.62 6.09 -4.55
N ARG A 44 11.04 6.22 -5.74
CA ARG A 44 11.38 7.22 -6.73
C ARG A 44 10.35 8.35 -6.63
N LEU A 45 10.83 9.59 -6.54
CA LEU A 45 10.02 10.79 -6.72
C LEU A 45 10.26 11.39 -8.11
N THR A 46 9.18 11.81 -8.75
CA THR A 46 9.16 12.60 -10.00
C THR A 46 8.25 13.81 -9.83
N ALA A 47 8.52 14.89 -10.57
CA ALA A 47 7.55 15.97 -10.73
C ALA A 47 6.83 15.80 -12.08
N ASN A 48 5.51 15.93 -12.09
CA ASN A 48 4.74 15.86 -13.33
C ASN A 48 5.24 16.90 -14.33
N GLY A 49 5.52 16.47 -15.56
CA GLY A 49 6.05 17.31 -16.63
C GLY A 49 7.57 17.56 -16.58
N ASP A 50 8.30 16.91 -15.67
CA ASP A 50 9.76 16.93 -15.60
C ASP A 50 10.35 15.51 -15.81
N GLU A 51 11.51 15.43 -16.44
CA GLU A 51 12.28 14.18 -16.58
C GLU A 51 13.14 13.89 -15.34
N ALA A 52 13.35 14.89 -14.48
CA ALA A 52 14.11 14.76 -13.26
C ALA A 52 13.42 13.82 -12.28
N ALA A 53 14.24 13.04 -11.59
CA ALA A 53 13.82 12.18 -10.51
C ALA A 53 14.86 12.14 -9.41
N CYS A 54 14.42 11.73 -8.23
CA CYS A 54 15.31 11.47 -7.11
C CYS A 54 14.82 10.30 -6.27
N ALA A 55 15.72 9.76 -5.46
CA ALA A 55 15.39 8.67 -4.54
C ALA A 55 15.03 9.22 -3.15
N ILE A 56 14.08 8.55 -2.51
CA ILE A 56 13.83 8.68 -1.08
C ILE A 56 13.80 7.28 -0.46
N ARG A 57 14.03 7.20 0.85
CA ARG A 57 14.01 5.94 1.57
C ARG A 57 13.23 6.07 2.86
N ARG A 58 12.15 5.30 2.99
CA ARG A 58 11.46 5.11 4.25
C ARG A 58 12.31 4.20 5.13
N GLY A 59 12.64 4.69 6.32
CA GLY A 59 13.38 3.98 7.34
C GLY A 59 12.47 3.25 8.33
N ALA A 60 13.00 2.99 9.51
CA ALA A 60 12.26 2.35 10.58
C ALA A 60 11.08 3.22 11.07
N GLU A 61 10.00 2.55 11.48
CA GLU A 61 8.93 3.18 12.24
C GLU A 61 9.42 3.56 13.64
N VAL A 62 9.08 4.78 14.08
CA VAL A 62 9.46 5.33 15.39
C VAL A 62 8.26 5.49 16.33
N SER A 63 7.06 5.56 15.78
CA SER A 63 5.78 5.51 16.48
C SER A 63 4.67 5.18 15.48
N ASP A 64 3.48 4.82 15.95
CA ASP A 64 2.29 4.47 15.15
C ASP A 64 2.15 5.29 13.84
N GLY A 65 2.44 4.63 12.69
CA GLY A 65 2.38 5.22 11.35
C GLY A 65 3.46 6.25 10.99
N LEU A 66 4.34 6.62 11.93
CA LEU A 66 5.43 7.57 11.76
C LEU A 66 6.77 6.86 11.57
N SER A 67 7.35 6.99 10.38
CA SER A 67 8.65 6.43 10.03
C SER A 67 9.69 7.51 9.79
N LEU A 68 10.97 7.17 9.99
CA LEU A 68 12.07 8.00 9.51
C LEU A 68 12.07 8.05 7.98
N LEU A 69 12.53 9.17 7.42
CA LEU A 69 12.63 9.38 5.98
C LEU A 69 13.99 9.98 5.64
N THR A 70 14.68 9.36 4.68
CA THR A 70 15.90 9.90 4.07
C THR A 70 15.57 10.38 2.67
N VAL A 71 15.87 11.64 2.36
CA VAL A 71 15.62 12.23 1.03
C VAL A 71 16.96 12.56 0.37
N ALA A 72 17.13 12.13 -0.88
CA ALA A 72 18.36 12.41 -1.61
C ALA A 72 18.53 13.93 -1.83
N PRO A 73 19.75 14.50 -1.70
CA PRO A 73 19.95 15.94 -1.80
C PRO A 73 19.53 16.55 -3.15
N ASN A 74 19.50 15.76 -4.23
CA ASN A 74 19.07 16.20 -5.55
C ASN A 74 17.55 16.37 -5.68
N CYS A 75 16.74 15.89 -4.73
CA CYS A 75 15.30 16.11 -4.71
C CYS A 75 14.90 17.59 -4.66
N ARG A 76 15.82 18.49 -4.23
CA ARG A 76 15.64 19.94 -4.32
C ARG A 76 15.33 20.45 -5.73
N ARG A 77 15.70 19.68 -6.76
CA ARG A 77 15.40 19.99 -8.17
C ARG A 77 13.93 19.77 -8.50
N LEU A 78 13.27 18.81 -7.84
CA LEU A 78 11.84 18.53 -8.03
C LEU A 78 11.01 19.55 -7.25
N MET A 79 11.30 19.70 -5.96
CA MET A 79 10.60 20.63 -5.08
C MET A 79 11.59 21.23 -4.07
N PRO A 80 11.98 22.51 -4.23
CA PRO A 80 12.92 23.14 -3.31
C PRO A 80 12.47 23.05 -1.84
N GLY A 81 13.30 22.43 -1.01
CA GLY A 81 13.05 22.25 0.41
C GLY A 81 12.50 20.88 0.81
N ILE A 82 12.12 20.04 -0.16
CA ILE A 82 11.75 18.65 0.14
C ILE A 82 12.94 17.87 0.71
N GLU A 83 14.17 18.21 0.36
CA GLU A 83 15.38 17.55 0.87
C GLU A 83 15.58 17.67 2.39
N ARG A 84 14.79 18.52 3.04
CA ARG A 84 14.84 18.74 4.49
C ARG A 84 13.87 17.88 5.29
N VAL A 85 12.89 17.22 4.64
CA VAL A 85 11.94 16.36 5.37
C VAL A 85 12.65 15.14 5.94
N LYS A 86 12.16 14.67 7.08
CA LYS A 86 12.80 13.61 7.89
C LYS A 86 11.83 12.53 8.33
N PHE A 87 10.54 12.76 8.16
CA PHE A 87 9.50 11.86 8.61
C PHE A 87 8.51 11.59 7.51
N TRP A 88 8.09 10.34 7.46
CA TRP A 88 6.98 9.81 6.69
C TRP A 88 5.87 9.47 7.67
N ARG A 89 4.66 9.99 7.49
CA ARG A 89 3.51 9.64 8.31
C ARG A 89 2.40 9.08 7.45
N GLU A 90 2.05 7.83 7.68
CA GLU A 90 0.81 7.24 7.19
C GLU A 90 -0.38 7.80 7.98
N GLN A 91 -1.46 8.08 7.27
CA GLN A 91 -2.69 8.60 7.82
C GLN A 91 -3.78 7.53 7.73
N ALA A 92 -4.81 7.65 8.58
CA ALA A 92 -5.90 6.69 8.64
C ALA A 92 -6.69 6.54 7.32
N ASP A 93 -6.63 7.54 6.43
CA ASP A 93 -7.24 7.53 5.11
C ASP A 93 -6.31 6.96 4.00
N GLY A 94 -5.15 6.43 4.38
CA GLY A 94 -4.15 5.91 3.46
C GLY A 94 -3.28 6.99 2.79
N SER A 95 -3.51 8.27 3.08
CA SER A 95 -2.61 9.34 2.65
C SER A 95 -1.28 9.28 3.40
N VAL A 96 -0.26 9.90 2.82
CA VAL A 96 1.09 9.97 3.39
C VAL A 96 1.51 11.43 3.48
N ALA A 97 1.99 11.85 4.66
CA ALA A 97 2.52 13.18 4.89
C ALA A 97 4.03 13.14 5.15
N PHE A 98 4.80 13.96 4.44
CA PHE A 98 6.20 14.20 4.76
C PHE A 98 6.35 15.45 5.59
N SER A 99 7.18 15.39 6.63
CA SER A 99 7.42 16.52 7.52
C SER A 99 8.85 16.58 8.01
N VAL A 100 9.27 17.75 8.48
CA VAL A 100 10.59 17.94 9.10
C VAL A 100 10.59 17.45 10.56
N ASN A 101 9.45 17.55 11.24
CA ASN A 101 9.30 17.37 12.68
C ASN A 101 8.31 16.26 13.07
N GLY A 102 7.70 15.57 12.10
CA GLY A 102 6.70 14.52 12.33
C GLY A 102 5.26 15.02 12.31
N THR A 103 5.03 16.32 12.47
CA THR A 103 3.69 16.90 12.69
C THR A 103 3.23 17.81 11.55
N ASP A 104 4.10 18.71 11.08
CA ASP A 104 3.72 19.75 10.12
C ASP A 104 4.07 19.32 8.69
N PRO A 105 3.07 19.02 7.84
CA PRO A 105 3.32 18.49 6.51
C PRO A 105 3.96 19.54 5.60
N VAL A 106 5.04 19.13 4.92
CA VAL A 106 5.67 19.86 3.81
C VAL A 106 5.08 19.41 2.48
N VAL A 107 4.76 18.12 2.36
CA VAL A 107 4.02 17.55 1.23
C VAL A 107 3.11 16.44 1.72
N THR A 108 1.93 16.32 1.11
CA THR A 108 0.97 15.26 1.37
C THR A 108 0.58 14.59 0.07
N PHE A 109 0.53 13.26 0.11
CA PHE A 109 0.21 12.39 -1.01
C PHE A 109 -1.03 11.57 -0.73
N SER A 110 -1.87 11.40 -1.75
CA SER A 110 -2.93 10.41 -1.79
C SER A 110 -2.47 9.17 -2.55
N VAL A 111 -3.11 8.04 -2.31
CA VAL A 111 -2.95 6.85 -3.16
C VAL A 111 -3.36 7.21 -4.59
N ALA A 112 -2.54 6.84 -5.57
CA ALA A 112 -2.81 7.07 -6.99
C ALA A 112 -3.57 5.87 -7.60
N ASP A 113 -4.10 6.05 -8.81
CA ASP A 113 -4.65 4.95 -9.61
C ASP A 113 -3.49 4.04 -10.06
N GLY A 114 -3.13 3.06 -9.24
CA GLY A 114 -2.01 2.12 -9.47
C GLY A 114 -1.16 1.89 -8.23
N ASP A 115 0.05 1.38 -8.42
CA ASP A 115 0.99 1.08 -7.34
C ASP A 115 1.85 2.31 -7.00
N GLY A 116 1.23 3.32 -6.37
CA GLY A 116 1.95 4.53 -5.98
C GLY A 116 1.09 5.61 -5.32
N TYR A 117 1.69 6.77 -5.16
CA TYR A 117 1.08 7.95 -4.57
C TYR A 117 1.28 9.18 -5.45
N GLU A 118 0.36 10.15 -5.34
CA GLU A 118 0.45 11.46 -5.98
C GLU A 118 0.21 12.58 -4.96
N SER A 119 1.03 13.64 -5.02
CA SER A 119 0.90 14.76 -4.10
C SER A 119 -0.29 15.64 -4.47
N TYR A 120 -1.05 16.09 -3.48
CA TYR A 120 -2.10 17.10 -3.66
C TYR A 120 -1.87 18.38 -2.85
N ALA A 121 -0.88 18.37 -1.94
CA ALA A 121 -0.47 19.53 -1.17
C ALA A 121 1.06 19.56 -1.05
N PRO A 122 1.76 20.64 -1.46
CA PRO A 122 1.22 21.82 -2.13
C PRO A 122 0.65 21.48 -3.52
N ALA A 123 -0.19 22.36 -4.08
CA ALA A 123 -0.84 22.12 -5.38
C ALA A 123 0.14 22.07 -6.56
N ALA A 124 1.35 22.63 -6.40
CA ALA A 124 2.42 22.56 -7.39
C ALA A 124 3.79 22.60 -6.69
N PRO A 125 4.80 21.89 -7.20
CA PRO A 125 4.70 20.90 -8.28
C PRO A 125 3.88 19.67 -7.83
N LEU A 126 3.21 19.01 -8.78
CA LEU A 126 2.62 17.69 -8.51
C LEU A 126 3.73 16.65 -8.56
N LEU A 127 3.87 15.88 -7.49
CA LEU A 127 4.88 14.85 -7.34
C LEU A 127 4.23 13.47 -7.39
N SER A 128 4.82 12.56 -8.15
CA SER A 128 4.48 11.14 -8.12
C SER A 128 5.53 10.38 -7.32
N MET A 129 5.08 9.38 -6.56
CA MET A 129 5.91 8.52 -5.75
C MET A 129 5.58 7.06 -6.02
N ASN A 130 6.57 6.30 -6.47
CA ASN A 130 6.43 4.88 -6.78
C ASN A 130 7.63 4.09 -6.25
N ASN A 131 7.48 2.77 -6.16
CA ASN A 131 8.60 1.90 -5.81
C ASN A 131 9.72 2.08 -6.84
N GLY A 132 10.97 2.18 -6.38
CA GLY A 132 12.12 2.36 -7.25
C GLY A 132 12.52 1.05 -7.92
N GLU A 133 11.94 0.74 -9.08
CA GLU A 133 12.51 -0.23 -10.02
C GLU A 133 13.65 0.39 -10.85
#